data_AF-A0A4Q7Z9J0-F1
#
_entry.id   AF-A0A4Q7Z9J0-F1
#
_cell.length_a   1.000
_cell.length_b   1.000
_cell.length_c   1.000
_cell.angle_alpha   90.00
_cell.angle_beta   90.00
_cell.angle_gamma   90.00
#
_symmetry.space_group_name_H-M   'P 1'
#
loop_
_entity.id
_entity.type
_entity.pdbx_description
1 polymer ?
#
loop_
_entity_poly.entity_id
_entity_poly.type
_entity_poly.pdbx_seq_one_letter_code
_entity_poly.pdbx_strand_id
1 'polypeptide(L)' 'MPLPTRDQMIGNALQEINRAYAALGDAADWLRSDWQPAGSSLTDAQAETRDRLQTAITEAKAAINRAKR' A
#
# COMPACT_ATOMS: atom_id res chain seq x y z
N MET A 1 1.89 -9.86 -32.95
CA MET A 1 0.83 -9.83 -31.92
C MET A 1 -0.13 -8.71 -32.25
N PRO A 2 -1.46 -8.93 -32.21
CA PRO A 2 -2.42 -7.84 -32.34
C PRO A 2 -2.26 -6.85 -31.17
N LEU A 3 -2.55 -5.57 -31.39
CA LEU A 3 -2.58 -4.56 -30.33
C LEU A 3 -3.74 -4.87 -29.37
N PRO A 4 -3.56 -4.65 -28.05
CA PRO A 4 -4.61 -4.88 -27.07
C PRO A 4 -5.81 -3.96 -27.34
N THR A 5 -7.01 -4.46 -27.08
CA THR A 5 -8.24 -3.67 -27.17
C THR A 5 -8.31 -2.64 -26.03
N ARG A 6 -9.16 -1.63 -26.19
CA ARG A 6 -9.45 -0.65 -25.12
C ARG A 6 -9.83 -1.34 -23.81
N ASP A 7 -10.68 -2.36 -23.88
CA ASP A 7 -11.14 -3.08 -22.69
C ASP A 7 -10.02 -3.89 -22.04
N GLN A 8 -9.12 -4.49 -22.83
CA GLN A 8 -7.93 -5.16 -22.31
C GLN A 8 -6.99 -4.16 -21.62
N MET A 9 -6.79 -2.97 -22.20
CA MET A 9 -5.97 -1.93 -21.59
C MET A 9 -6.55 -1.45 -20.25
N ILE A 10 -7.86 -1.21 -20.19
CA ILE A 10 -8.55 -0.81 -18.96
C ILE A 10 -8.50 -1.93 -17.92
N GLY A 11 -8.77 -3.17 -18.32
CA GLY A 11 -8.71 -4.33 -17.43
C GLY A 11 -7.33 -4.54 -16.82
N ASN A 12 -6.28 -4.45 -17.64
CA ASN A 12 -4.90 -4.54 -17.18
C ASN A 12 -4.55 -3.41 -16.20
N ALA A 13 -4.94 -2.16 -16.52
CA ALA A 13 -4.70 -1.03 -15.63
C ALA A 13 -5.39 -1.22 -14.26
N LEU A 14 -6.66 -1.64 -14.26
CA LEU A 14 -7.38 -1.94 -13.02
C LEU A 14 -6.74 -3.08 -12.22
N GLN A 15 -6.22 -4.10 -12.90
CA GLN A 15 -5.50 -5.20 -12.26
C GLN A 15 -4.24 -4.71 -11.55
N GLU A 16 -3.41 -3.90 -12.20
CA GLU A 16 -2.19 -3.35 -11.58
C GLU A 16 -2.52 -2.41 -10.41
N ILE A 17 -3.55 -1.58 -10.55
CA ILE A 17 -4.01 -0.70 -9.48
C ILE A 17 -4.52 -1.53 -8.28
N ASN A 18 -5.19 -2.66 -8.52
CA ASN A 18 -5.61 -3.58 -7.45
C ASN A 18 -4.42 -4.25 -6.75
N ARG A 19 -3.41 -4.68 -7.52
CA ARG A 19 -2.17 -5.25 -6.95
C ARG A 19 -1.43 -4.22 -6.09
N ALA A 20 -1.29 -2.99 -6.56
CA ALA A 20 -0.67 -1.91 -5.79
C ALA A 20 -1.42 -1.65 -4.48
N TYR A 21 -2.76 -1.66 -4.51
CA TYR A 21 -3.57 -1.52 -3.31
C TYR A 21 -3.35 -2.66 -2.29
N ALA A 22 -3.25 -3.90 -2.78
CA ALA A 22 -2.98 -5.07 -1.95
C ALA A 22 -1.60 -5.00 -1.30
N ALA A 23 -0.55 -4.66 -2.07
CA ALA A 23 0.81 -4.52 -1.57
C ALA A 23 0.93 -3.44 -0.46
N LEU A 24 0.17 -2.35 -0.58
CA LEU A 24 0.07 -1.34 0.50
C LEU A 24 -0.67 -1.87 1.74
N GLY A 25 -1.57 -2.84 1.57
CA GLY A 25 -2.19 -3.58 2.68
C GLY A 25 -1.17 -4.44 3.41
N ASP A 26 -0.44 -5.25 2.67
CA ASP A 26 0.60 -6.10 3.23
C ASP A 26 1.61 -5.25 4.00
N ALA A 27 2.12 -4.16 3.40
CA ALA A 27 3.07 -3.25 4.07
C ALA A 27 2.53 -2.68 5.39
N ALA A 28 1.22 -2.39 5.48
CA ALA A 28 0.59 -1.94 6.72
C ALA A 28 0.53 -3.06 7.78
N ASP A 29 0.35 -4.31 7.34
CA ASP A 29 0.34 -5.47 8.24
C ASP A 29 1.75 -5.76 8.77
N TRP A 30 2.79 -5.66 7.94
CA TRP A 30 4.19 -5.72 8.36
C TRP A 30 4.51 -4.66 9.43
N LEU A 31 4.04 -3.42 9.25
CA LEU A 31 4.21 -2.35 10.24
C LEU A 31 3.59 -2.68 11.60
N ARG A 32 2.50 -3.47 11.64
CA ARG A 32 1.86 -3.89 12.89
C ARG A 32 2.52 -5.12 13.52
N SER A 33 3.05 -6.02 12.70
CA SER A 33 3.61 -7.31 13.14
C SER A 33 5.03 -7.20 13.67
N ASP A 34 5.90 -6.45 12.97
CA ASP A 34 7.34 -6.74 13.01
C ASP A 34 8.19 -5.69 13.71
N TRP A 35 7.58 -4.62 14.21
CA TRP A 35 8.39 -3.51 14.71
C TRP A 35 9.11 -3.84 16.02
N GLN A 36 8.66 -4.82 16.82
CA GLN A 36 9.35 -5.19 18.05
C GLN A 36 9.18 -6.66 18.48
N PRO A 37 10.23 -7.26 19.07
CA PRO A 37 10.07 -8.42 19.95
C PRO A 37 9.11 -8.09 21.10
N ALA A 38 8.25 -9.05 21.45
CA ALA A 38 7.33 -8.93 22.58
C ALA A 38 8.07 -8.48 23.85
N GLY A 39 7.65 -7.36 24.43
CA GLY A 39 8.21 -6.82 25.68
C GLY A 39 9.22 -5.67 25.53
N SER A 40 9.51 -5.21 24.31
CA SER A 40 10.24 -3.95 24.09
C SER A 40 9.28 -2.80 23.76
N SER A 41 9.67 -1.57 24.08
CA SER A 41 8.96 -0.34 23.69
C SER A 41 9.72 0.39 22.59
N LEU A 42 9.00 1.02 21.66
CA LEU A 42 9.62 1.80 20.57
C LEU A 42 10.41 2.97 21.13
N THR A 43 11.55 3.29 20.53
CA THR A 43 12.15 4.61 20.73
C THR A 43 11.27 5.67 20.07
N ASP A 44 11.39 6.92 20.50
CA ASP A 44 10.61 8.03 19.91
C ASP A 44 10.82 8.14 18.40
N ALA A 45 12.07 7.98 17.93
CA ALA A 45 12.41 8.00 16.51
C ALA A 45 11.76 6.84 15.73
N GLN A 46 11.66 5.65 16.34
CA GLN A 46 10.98 4.52 15.73
C GLN A 46 9.46 4.75 15.68
N ALA A 47 8.86 5.22 16.77
CA ALA A 47 7.44 5.56 16.81
C ALA A 47 7.09 6.60 15.74
N GLU A 48 7.88 7.67 15.62
CA GLU A 48 7.69 8.70 14.60
C GLU A 48 7.81 8.13 13.18
N THR A 49 8.83 7.29 12.93
CA THR A 49 9.02 6.67 11.61
C THR A 49 7.85 5.78 11.24
N ARG A 50 7.35 4.98 12.19
CA ARG A 50 6.16 4.13 11.99
C ARG A 50 4.94 4.98 11.62
N ASP A 51 4.70 6.06 12.35
CA ASP A 51 3.53 6.92 12.14
C ASP A 51 3.61 7.64 10.76
N ARG A 52 4.80 8.06 10.34
CA ARG A 52 5.03 8.60 8.98
C ARG A 52 4.75 7.56 7.90
N LEU A 53 5.24 6.32 8.06
CA LEU A 53 4.99 5.26 7.09
C LEU A 53 3.50 4.89 7.02
N GLN A 54 2.82 4.82 8.17
CA GLN A 54 1.39 4.55 8.24
C GLN A 54 0.58 5.65 7.53
N THR A 55 0.97 6.91 7.69
CA THR A 55 0.37 8.05 7.00
C THR A 55 0.56 7.94 5.50
N ALA A 56 1.79 7.72 5.03
CA ALA A 56 2.11 7.59 3.62
C ALA A 56 1.34 6.44 2.94
N ILE A 57 1.23 5.27 3.60
CA ILE A 57 0.44 4.14 3.09
C ILE A 57 -1.04 4.51 2.95
N THR A 58 -1.59 5.23 3.94
CA THR A 58 -2.99 5.65 3.94
C THR A 58 -3.27 6.62 2.79
N GLU A 59 -2.39 7.60 2.59
CA GLU A 59 -2.49 8.56 1.48
C GLU A 59 -2.38 7.88 0.12
N ALA A 60 -1.45 6.94 -0.05
CA ALA A 60 -1.29 6.17 -1.27
C ALA A 60 -2.54 5.32 -1.59
N LYS A 61 -3.12 4.65 -0.60
CA LYS A 61 -4.39 3.92 -0.75
C LYS A 61 -5.54 4.84 -1.15
N ALA A 62 -5.62 6.04 -0.57
CA ALA A 62 -6.64 7.03 -0.93
C ALA A 62 -6.46 7.51 -2.38
N ALA A 63 -5.23 7.76 -2.83
CA ALA A 63 -4.93 8.13 -4.20
C ALA A 63 -5.33 7.03 -5.19
N ILE A 64 -5.03 5.77 -4.89
CA ILE A 64 -5.47 4.63 -5.69
C ILE A 64 -7.00 4.55 -5.77
N ASN A 65 -7.69 4.70 -4.64
CA ASN A 65 -9.15 4.66 -4.63
C ASN A 65 -9.78 5.80 -5.44
N ARG A 66 -9.14 6.97 -5.51
CA ARG A 66 -9.55 8.06 -6.42
C ARG A 66 -9.31 7.69 -7.88
N ALA A 67 -8.19 7.04 -8.21
CA ALA A 67 -7.87 6.62 -9.58
C ALA A 67 -8.77 5.49 -10.12
N LYS A 68 -9.39 4.70 -9.23
CA LYS A 68 -10.35 3.64 -9.60
C LYS A 68 -11.76 4.15 -9.92
N ARG A 69 -12.09 5.38 -9.50
CA ARG A 69 -13.41 6.00 -9.70
C ARG A 69 -13.47 6.72 -11.04
#